data_AF-A0A0D2ZZB1-F1
#
_entry.id   AF-A0A0D2ZZB1-F1
#
_cell.length_a   1.000
_cell.length_b   1.000
_cell.length_c   1.000
_cell.angle_alpha   90.00
_cell.angle_beta   90.00
_cell.angle_gamma   90.00
#
_symmetry.space_group_name_H-M   'P 1'
#
loop_
_entity.id
_entity.type
_entity.pdbx_description
1 polymer ?
#
loop_
_entity_poly.entity_id
_entity_poly.type
_entity_poly.pdbx_seq_one_letter_code
_entity_poly.pdbx_strand_id
1 'polypeptide(L)'
;MHYGLGTVFHEYSEAMNTLSLNIIEFLGMSLGIERRYMREFYRDNDSILRLNYYPPCKQPNHTLGTGPHTDPTSLTILYQDHVGGLQVFVENQWRS
;
A
#
# COMPACT_ATOMS: atom_id res chain seq x y z
N MET A 1 -20.57 11.13 -19.68
CA MET A 1 -20.97 10.11 -18.68
C MET A 1 -19.94 10.13 -17.57
N HIS A 2 -20.26 10.68 -16.41
CA HIS A 2 -19.43 10.52 -15.23
C HIS A 2 -19.69 9.11 -14.70
N TYR A 3 -18.80 8.15 -14.98
CA TYR A 3 -18.68 7.00 -14.09
C TYR A 3 -18.46 7.57 -12.69
N GLY A 4 -19.36 7.25 -11.76
CA GLY A 4 -19.29 7.81 -10.41
C GLY A 4 -17.96 7.41 -9.78
N LEU A 5 -17.24 8.38 -9.21
CA LEU A 5 -15.96 8.16 -8.55
C LEU A 5 -16.01 6.98 -7.53
N GLY A 6 -17.16 6.81 -6.87
CA GLY A 6 -17.41 5.67 -5.97
C GLY A 6 -17.36 4.30 -6.66
N THR A 7 -17.87 4.17 -7.89
CA THR A 7 -17.80 2.91 -8.66
C THR A 7 -16.35 2.55 -8.97
N VAL A 8 -15.57 3.54 -9.42
CA VAL A 8 -14.13 3.35 -9.72
C VAL A 8 -13.36 2.93 -8.47
N PHE A 9 -13.62 3.57 -7.32
CA PHE A 9 -12.97 3.19 -6.06
C PHE A 9 -13.39 1.80 -5.56
N HIS A 10 -14.63 1.40 -5.78
CA HIS A 10 -15.10 0.07 -5.43
C HIS A 10 -14.40 -1.00 -6.27
N GLU A 11 -14.42 -0.86 -7.60
CA GLU A 11 -13.73 -1.78 -8.52
C GLU A 11 -12.22 -1.86 -8.23
N TYR A 12 -11.58 -0.72 -7.95
CA TYR A 12 -10.18 -0.68 -7.57
C TYR A 12 -9.92 -1.42 -6.25
N SER A 13 -10.79 -1.25 -5.25
CA SER A 13 -10.66 -1.92 -3.95
C SER A 13 -10.82 -3.44 -4.09
N GLU A 14 -11.76 -3.93 -4.90
CA GLU A 14 -11.91 -5.38 -5.18
C GLU A 14 -10.68 -5.96 -5.89
N ALA A 15 -10.15 -5.25 -6.88
CA ALA A 15 -8.94 -5.65 -7.58
C ALA A 15 -7.72 -5.71 -6.64
N MET A 16 -7.55 -4.70 -5.78
CA MET A 16 -6.46 -4.66 -4.80
C MET A 16 -6.61 -5.72 -3.70
N ASN A 17 -7.82 -6.02 -3.24
CA ASN A 17 -8.07 -7.10 -2.28
C ASN A 17 -7.72 -8.47 -2.88
N THR A 18 -8.07 -8.70 -4.14
CA THR A 18 -7.69 -9.94 -4.83
C THR A 18 -6.17 -10.06 -4.95
N LEU A 19 -5.49 -8.97 -5.31
CA LEU A 19 -4.04 -8.93 -5.40
C LEU A 19 -3.36 -9.13 -4.04
N SER A 20 -3.84 -8.49 -2.97
CA SER A 20 -3.27 -8.60 -1.63
C SER A 20 -3.34 -10.03 -1.10
N LEU A 21 -4.48 -10.71 -1.26
CA LEU A 21 -4.66 -12.10 -0.87
C LEU A 21 -3.70 -13.04 -1.63
N ASN A 22 -3.46 -12.78 -2.91
CA ASN A 22 -2.52 -13.57 -3.70
C ASN A 22 -1.07 -13.35 -3.23
N ILE A 23 -0.67 -12.11 -2.97
CA ILE A 23 0.68 -11.79 -2.46
C ILE A 23 0.90 -12.47 -1.10
N ILE A 24 -0.06 -12.35 -0.18
CA ILE A 24 0.02 -12.95 1.16
C ILE A 24 0.06 -14.48 1.09
N GLU A 25 -0.71 -15.11 0.20
CA GLU A 25 -0.61 -16.56 -0.08
C GLU A 25 0.82 -16.94 -0.50
N PHE A 26 1.42 -16.23 -1.45
CA PHE A 26 2.79 -16.51 -1.90
C PHE A 26 3.85 -16.28 -0.81
N LEU A 27 3.68 -15.23 0.02
CA LEU A 27 4.56 -14.98 1.17
C LEU A 27 4.42 -16.09 2.22
N GLY A 28 3.21 -16.61 2.46
CA GLY A 28 3.03 -17.77 3.33
C GLY A 28 3.76 -19.00 2.80
N MET A 29 3.58 -19.30 1.50
CA MET A 29 4.24 -20.43 0.86
C MET A 29 5.77 -20.36 0.93
N SER A 30 6.35 -19.17 0.75
CA SER A 30 7.82 -19.00 0.84
C SER A 30 8.37 -19.24 2.24
N LEU A 31 7.52 -19.12 3.26
CA LEU A 31 7.82 -19.43 4.66
C LEU A 31 7.47 -20.88 5.05
N GLY A 32 7.07 -21.73 4.09
CA GLY A 32 6.71 -23.12 4.33
C GLY A 32 5.30 -23.33 4.91
N ILE A 33 4.44 -22.32 4.83
CA ILE A 33 3.04 -22.39 5.28
C ILE A 33 2.20 -23.02 4.17
N GLU A 34 1.17 -23.78 4.56
CA GLU A 34 0.21 -24.33 3.60
C GLU A 34 -0.40 -23.19 2.77
N ARG A 35 -0.51 -23.44 1.47
CA ARG A 35 -0.86 -22.44 0.46
C ARG A 35 -2.11 -21.64 0.81
N ARG A 36 -3.21 -22.31 1.17
CA ARG A 36 -4.49 -21.64 1.41
C ARG A 36 -4.62 -21.05 2.81
N TYR A 37 -3.84 -21.51 3.78
CA TYR A 37 -3.91 -21.04 5.16
C TYR A 37 -3.89 -19.51 5.28
N MET A 38 -2.90 -18.86 4.66
CA MET A 38 -2.77 -17.40 4.75
C MET A 38 -3.92 -16.68 4.04
N ARG A 39 -4.36 -17.17 2.88
CA ARG A 39 -5.53 -16.62 2.17
C ARG A 39 -6.80 -16.72 3.02
N GLU A 40 -6.99 -17.85 3.71
CA GLU A 40 -8.15 -18.07 4.57
C GLU A 40 -8.10 -17.22 5.83
N PHE A 41 -6.92 -17.06 6.44
CA PHE A 41 -6.72 -16.18 7.59
C PHE A 41 -7.09 -14.73 7.28
N TYR A 42 -6.76 -14.24 6.09
CA TYR A 42 -7.07 -12.88 5.63
C TYR A 42 -8.38 -12.75 4.83
N ARG A 43 -9.24 -13.77 4.80
CA ARG A 43 -10.46 -13.79 3.97
C ARG A 43 -11.36 -12.58 4.24
N ASP A 44 -11.55 -12.23 5.50
CA ASP A 44 -12.41 -11.15 5.97
C ASP A 44 -11.58 -9.92 6.39
N ASN A 45 -10.51 -9.63 5.65
CA ASN A 45 -9.63 -8.52 5.98
C ASN A 45 -10.32 -7.15 5.85
N ASP A 46 -9.89 -6.21 6.70
CA ASP A 46 -10.20 -4.80 6.55
C ASP A 46 -9.10 -4.11 5.72
N SER A 47 -9.51 -3.55 4.58
CA SER A 47 -8.63 -2.79 3.69
C SER A 47 -9.02 -1.31 3.68
N ILE A 48 -8.02 -0.43 3.64
CA ILE A 48 -8.20 1.02 3.52
C ILE A 48 -7.57 1.56 2.24
N LEU A 49 -8.27 2.47 1.55
CA LEU A 49 -7.71 3.24 0.44
C LEU A 49 -7.32 4.63 0.94
N ARG A 50 -6.02 4.97 0.86
CA ARG A 50 -5.51 6.29 1.23
C ARG A 50 -4.99 7.02 -0.02
N LEU A 51 -5.61 8.15 -0.34
CA LEU A 51 -5.20 9.04 -1.42
C LEU A 51 -4.38 10.19 -0.84
N ASN A 52 -3.08 10.20 -1.10
CA ASN A 52 -2.18 11.25 -0.61
C ASN A 52 -1.93 12.27 -1.73
N TYR A 53 -2.13 13.56 -1.43
CA TYR A 53 -1.77 14.67 -2.31
C TYR A 53 -0.76 15.58 -1.62
N TYR A 54 0.45 15.65 -2.17
CA TYR A 54 1.55 16.46 -1.65
C TYR A 54 1.83 17.62 -2.63
N PRO A 55 1.36 18.85 -2.34
CA PRO A 55 1.61 19.98 -3.23
C PRO A 55 3.08 20.43 -3.20
N PRO A 56 3.55 21.20 -4.20
CA PRO A 56 4.88 21.80 -4.19
C PRO A 56 5.13 22.62 -2.92
N CYS A 57 6.25 22.34 -2.24
CA CYS A 57 6.62 23.01 -1.00
C CYS A 57 7.72 24.07 -1.23
N LYS A 58 7.57 25.25 -0.61
CA LYS A 58 8.58 26.33 -0.70
C LYS A 58 9.85 26.03 0.12
N GLN A 59 9.74 25.18 1.14
CA GLN A 59 10.83 24.85 2.07
C GLN A 59 10.96 23.32 2.24
N PRO A 60 11.23 22.56 1.18
CA PRO A 60 11.20 21.10 1.22
C PRO A 60 12.24 20.49 2.18
N ASN A 61 13.33 21.19 2.46
CA ASN A 61 14.35 20.75 3.41
C ASN A 61 13.94 20.90 4.89
N HIS A 62 12.81 21.56 5.17
CA HIS A 62 12.30 21.82 6.53
C HIS A 62 10.90 21.23 6.74
N THR A 63 10.37 20.46 5.78
CA THR A 63 9.01 19.93 5.83
C THR A 63 8.98 18.54 5.21
N LEU A 64 8.25 17.63 5.85
CA LEU A 64 8.00 16.30 5.30
C LEU A 64 6.56 16.21 4.82
N GLY A 65 6.31 15.53 3.70
CA GLY A 65 4.95 15.21 3.26
C GLY A 65 4.25 14.30 4.27
N THR A 66 4.95 13.25 4.72
CA THR A 66 4.56 12.40 5.83
C THR A 66 5.78 12.14 6.72
N GLY A 67 5.58 12.06 8.04
CA GLY A 67 6.68 11.75 8.96
C GLY A 67 7.18 10.30 8.81
N PRO A 68 8.41 9.99 9.27
CA PRO A 68 8.91 8.61 9.31
C PRO A 68 8.00 7.73 10.16
N HIS A 69 7.56 6.60 9.61
CA HIS A 69 6.72 5.63 10.31
C HIS A 69 6.85 4.25 9.68
N THR A 70 6.35 3.24 10.39
CA THR A 70 6.04 1.93 9.84
C THR A 70 4.53 1.81 9.71
N ASP A 71 4.05 1.16 8.66
CA ASP A 71 2.63 0.90 8.51
C ASP A 71 2.15 -0.08 9.59
N PRO A 72 0.97 0.14 10.19
CA PRO A 72 0.38 -0.81 11.14
C PRO A 72 -0.35 -1.96 10.43
N THR A 73 -0.49 -1.90 9.09
CA THR A 73 -1.18 -2.89 8.27
C THR A 73 -0.28 -4.09 7.95
N SER A 74 -0.88 -5.23 7.62
CA SER A 74 -0.11 -6.42 7.23
C SER A 74 0.55 -6.31 5.84
N LEU A 75 -0.09 -5.60 4.91
CA LEU A 75 0.42 -5.37 3.56
C LEU A 75 -0.09 -4.01 3.05
N THR A 76 0.80 -3.22 2.48
CA THR A 76 0.48 -1.98 1.77
C THR A 76 0.87 -2.12 0.30
N ILE A 77 -0.07 -1.86 -0.61
CA ILE A 77 0.18 -1.80 -2.05
C ILE A 77 0.12 -0.33 -2.46
N LEU A 78 1.26 0.21 -2.90
CA LEU A 78 1.38 1.61 -3.26
C LEU A 78 1.47 1.77 -4.78
N TYR A 79 0.63 2.66 -5.32
CA TYR A 79 0.81 3.24 -6.64
C TYR A 79 1.34 4.66 -6.48
N GLN A 80 2.54 4.93 -6.99
CA GLN A 80 3.18 6.25 -6.94
C GLN A 80 3.22 6.85 -8.35
N ASP A 81 3.11 8.17 -8.43
CA ASP A 81 3.32 8.90 -9.68
C ASP A 81 4.81 9.00 -10.05
N HIS A 82 5.09 9.78 -11.11
CA HIS A 82 6.43 9.98 -11.63
C HIS A 82 7.25 11.05 -10.89
N VAL A 83 6.66 11.78 -9.94
CA VAL A 83 7.35 12.83 -9.18
C VAL A 83 8.25 12.22 -8.12
N GLY A 84 7.87 11.07 -7.57
CA GLY A 84 8.63 10.37 -6.52
C GLY A 84 8.34 10.90 -5.12
N GLY A 85 9.26 10.67 -4.18
CA GLY A 85 9.21 11.20 -2.82
C GLY A 85 9.06 10.15 -1.72
N LEU A 86 8.63 8.93 -2.03
CA LEU A 86 8.77 7.81 -1.09
C LEU A 86 10.26 7.56 -0.81
N GLN A 87 10.56 7.36 0.47
CA GLN A 87 11.84 6.86 0.92
C GLN A 87 11.63 5.76 1.96
N VAL A 88 12.48 4.74 1.94
CA VAL A 88 12.52 3.66 2.93
C VAL A 88 13.81 3.75 3.72
N PHE A 89 13.72 3.51 5.03
CA PHE A 89 14.88 3.53 5.92
C PHE A 89 15.42 2.11 6.11
N VAL A 90 16.61 1.83 5.58
CA VAL A 90 17.24 0.51 5.60
C VAL A 90 18.73 0.69 5.90
N GLU A 91 19.29 -0.11 6.81
CA GLU A 91 20.71 -0.07 7.18
C GLU A 91 21.20 1.33 7.61
N ASN A 92 20.41 2.01 8.45
CA ASN A 92 20.65 3.38 8.93
C ASN A 92 20.71 4.45 7.82
N GLN A 93 20.11 4.20 6.66
CA GLN A 93 20.11 5.11 5.52
C GLN A 93 18.74 5.21 4.86
N TRP A 94 18.40 6.41 4.39
CA TRP A 94 17.21 6.64 3.56
C TRP A 94 17.51 6.28 2.09
N ARG A 95 16.62 5.51 1.46
CA ARG A 95 16.71 5.08 0.05
C ARG A 95 15.41 5.43 -0.67
N SER A 96 15.52 5.94 -1.90
CA SER A 96 14.40 6.21 -2.80
C SER A 96 14.17 5.06 -3.78
#